data_AF-A0A849IRL0-F1
#
_entry.id   AF-A0A849IRL0-F1
#
_cell.length_a   1.000
_cell.length_b   1.000
_cell.length_c   1.000
_cell.angle_alpha   90.00
_cell.angle_beta   90.00
_cell.angle_gamma   90.00
#
_symmetry.space_group_name_H-M   'P 1'
#
loop_
_entity.id
_entity.type
_entity.pdbx_description
1 polymer ?
#
loop_
_entity_poly.entity_id
_entity_poly.type
_entity_poly.pdbx_seq_one_letter_code
_entity_poly.pdbx_strand_id
1 'polypeptide(L)'
;YGDPTFLVGFGSDSIDIFHVNDYLSKKGWRLNGLQLPPGLHFCVTRPNTLPNVMEDFLSTLADAVAYAKSPGLGQAESSALYGLAGSVEGNKVVEELLVGALDAFYGLAH
;
A
#
# COMPACT_ATOMS: atom_id res chain seq x y z
N TYR A 1 -12.82 -7.50 -5.76
CA TYR A 1 -12.73 -7.99 -4.38
C TYR A 1 -14.08 -8.59 -3.98
N GLY A 2 -14.12 -9.53 -3.03
CA GLY A 2 -15.35 -10.24 -2.62
C GLY A 2 -16.23 -9.44 -1.64
N ASP A 3 -16.93 -10.12 -0.74
CA ASP A 3 -17.76 -9.53 0.33
C ASP A 3 -17.14 -9.80 1.72
N PRO A 4 -16.15 -9.00 2.15
CA PRO A 4 -15.39 -9.26 3.37
C PRO A 4 -16.08 -8.75 4.63
N THR A 5 -15.89 -9.46 5.75
CA THR A 5 -16.46 -9.08 7.04
C THR A 5 -15.58 -8.12 7.86
N PHE A 6 -14.25 -8.23 7.77
CA PHE A 6 -13.32 -7.35 8.53
C PHE A 6 -11.97 -7.08 7.85
N LEU A 7 -11.59 -7.85 6.82
CA LEU A 7 -10.39 -7.62 6.01
C LEU A 7 -10.79 -7.13 4.63
N VAL A 8 -10.82 -5.82 4.45
CA VAL A 8 -11.34 -5.19 3.24
C VAL A 8 -10.20 -4.96 2.25
N GLY A 9 -10.20 -5.72 1.15
CA GLY A 9 -9.34 -5.47 -0.01
C GLY A 9 -10.02 -4.53 -1.00
N PHE A 10 -9.29 -3.54 -1.52
CA PHE A 10 -9.78 -2.59 -2.49
C PHE A 10 -8.69 -2.18 -3.48
N GLY A 11 -9.10 -1.76 -4.67
CA GLY A 11 -8.23 -1.36 -5.78
C GLY A 11 -8.99 -0.43 -6.72
N SER A 12 -8.39 -0.12 -7.87
CA SER A 12 -9.04 0.71 -8.89
C SER A 12 -8.59 0.35 -10.28
N ASP A 13 -9.51 0.43 -11.24
CA ASP A 13 -9.24 0.30 -12.67
C ASP A 13 -8.96 1.66 -13.35
N SER A 14 -9.14 2.77 -12.64
CA SER A 14 -9.08 4.14 -13.20
C SER A 14 -7.96 5.01 -12.65
N ILE A 15 -7.32 4.60 -11.55
CA ILE A 15 -6.18 5.28 -10.95
C ILE A 15 -5.15 4.26 -10.48
N ASP A 16 -3.87 4.64 -10.44
CA ASP A 16 -2.84 3.85 -9.76
C ASP A 16 -3.10 3.89 -8.24
N ILE A 17 -3.53 2.75 -7.69
CA ILE A 17 -3.88 2.61 -6.27
C ILE A 17 -2.69 2.86 -5.33
N PHE A 18 -1.45 2.76 -5.82
CA PHE A 18 -0.28 3.00 -4.99
C PHE A 18 -0.03 4.50 -4.74
N HIS A 19 -0.56 5.41 -5.56
CA HIS A 19 -0.61 6.83 -5.19
C HIS A 19 -1.51 7.08 -3.98
N VAL A 20 -2.61 6.32 -3.87
CA VAL A 20 -3.48 6.35 -2.69
C VAL A 20 -2.71 5.85 -1.47
N ASN A 21 -1.97 4.75 -1.62
CA ASN A 21 -1.12 4.19 -0.56
C ASN A 21 -0.06 5.18 -0.05
N ASP A 22 0.66 5.81 -0.97
CA ASP A 22 1.73 6.76 -0.62
C ASP A 22 1.16 8.00 0.07
N TYR A 23 0.01 8.50 -0.39
CA TYR A 23 -0.67 9.62 0.25
C TYR A 23 -1.09 9.27 1.68
N LEU A 24 -1.77 8.12 1.86
CA LEU A 24 -2.16 7.61 3.17
C LEU A 24 -0.96 7.45 4.10
N SER A 25 0.14 6.88 3.59
CA SER A 25 1.41 6.72 4.29
C SER A 25 1.99 8.04 4.78
N LYS A 26 1.98 9.09 3.95
CA LYS A 26 2.41 10.44 4.31
C LYS A 26 1.51 11.08 5.38
N LYS A 27 0.27 10.62 5.52
CA LYS A 27 -0.69 11.03 6.56
C LYS A 27 -0.66 10.15 7.81
N GLY A 28 0.27 9.19 7.87
CA GLY A 28 0.46 8.31 9.03
C GLY A 28 -0.34 7.01 8.98
N TRP A 29 -1.16 6.79 7.95
CA TRP A 29 -1.89 5.54 7.76
C TRP A 29 -0.98 4.48 7.14
N ARG A 30 -0.92 3.29 7.74
CA ARG A 30 -0.14 2.17 7.21
C ARG A 30 -1.07 1.07 6.73
N LEU A 31 -1.13 0.89 5.41
CA LEU A 31 -1.89 -0.18 4.77
C LEU A 31 -0.92 -1.21 4.19
N ASN A 32 -1.45 -2.39 3.87
CA ASN A 32 -0.69 -3.40 3.17
C ASN A 32 -0.99 -3.29 1.68
N GLY A 33 0.05 -3.23 0.86
CA GLY A 33 -0.06 -3.34 -0.59
C GLY A 33 -0.37 -4.78 -1.00
N LEU A 34 -1.25 -4.91 -1.98
CA LEU A 34 -1.60 -6.16 -2.64
C LEU A 34 -1.04 -6.15 -4.05
N GLN A 35 -0.79 -7.36 -4.55
CA GLN A 35 -0.33 -7.61 -5.91
C GLN A 35 -1.16 -8.75 -6.52
N LEU A 36 -1.30 -8.74 -7.85
CA LEU A 36 -2.01 -9.76 -8.63
C LEU A 36 -3.48 -9.98 -8.17
N PRO A 37 -4.35 -8.95 -8.22
CA PRO A 37 -4.18 -7.63 -8.86
C PRO A 37 -3.63 -6.55 -7.90
N PRO A 38 -3.19 -5.38 -8.42
CA PRO A 38 -2.83 -4.23 -7.60
C PRO A 38 -3.96 -3.81 -6.66
N GLY A 39 -3.62 -3.53 -5.41
CA GLY A 39 -4.60 -3.12 -4.41
C GLY A 39 -4.00 -2.77 -3.07
N LEU A 40 -4.89 -2.47 -2.14
CA LEU A 40 -4.60 -2.28 -0.72
C LEU A 40 -5.58 -3.11 0.10
N HIS A 41 -5.16 -3.54 1.29
CA HIS A 41 -6.12 -4.01 2.29
C HIS A 41 -6.08 -3.21 3.58
N PHE A 42 -7.23 -3.20 4.25
CA PHE A 42 -7.40 -2.71 5.60
C PHE A 42 -7.97 -3.83 6.46
N CYS A 43 -7.22 -4.26 7.49
CA CYS A 43 -7.69 -5.21 8.48
C CYS A 43 -8.26 -4.42 9.67
N VAL A 44 -9.58 -4.50 9.88
CA VAL A 44 -10.23 -3.82 11.00
C VAL A 44 -9.91 -4.58 12.27
N THR A 45 -9.27 -3.89 13.21
CA THR A 45 -8.95 -4.38 14.55
C THR A 45 -9.56 -3.46 15.61
N ARG A 46 -9.51 -3.86 16.89
CA ARG A 46 -10.12 -3.10 17.99
C ARG A 46 -9.67 -1.62 18.05
N PRO A 47 -8.40 -1.24 17.85
CA PRO A 47 -8.01 0.17 17.78
C PRO A 47 -8.73 0.97 16.70
N ASN A 48 -9.12 0.34 15.59
CA ASN A 48 -9.83 1.01 14.51
C ASN A 48 -11.29 1.32 14.87
N THR A 49 -11.85 0.66 15.89
CA THR A 49 -13.23 0.91 16.34
C THR A 49 -13.31 2.00 17.42
N LEU A 50 -12.20 2.67 17.74
CA LEU A 50 -12.22 3.82 18.62
C LEU A 50 -12.96 4.99 17.93
N PRO A 51 -13.62 5.88 18.70
CA PRO A 51 -14.35 7.00 18.13
C PRO A 51 -13.51 7.81 17.13
N ASN A 52 -14.11 8.15 15.99
CA ASN A 52 -13.56 8.99 14.93
C ASN A 52 -12.41 8.38 14.10
N VAL A 53 -11.83 7.24 14.49
CA VAL A 53 -10.69 6.65 13.76
C VAL A 53 -11.06 6.27 12.33
N MET A 54 -12.24 5.67 12.13
CA MET A 54 -12.69 5.30 10.79
C MET A 54 -13.17 6.49 9.98
N GLU A 55 -13.79 7.48 10.62
CA GLU A 55 -14.18 8.73 10.00
C GLU A 55 -12.96 9.50 9.48
N ASP A 56 -11.90 9.61 10.30
CA ASP A 56 -10.63 10.22 9.92
C ASP A 56 -9.94 9.43 8.79
N PHE A 57 -9.97 8.10 8.85
CA PHE A 57 -9.46 7.25 7.78
C PHE A 57 -10.19 7.49 6.46
N LEU A 58 -11.53 7.48 6.48
CA LEU A 58 -12.36 7.67 5.29
C LEU A 58 -12.19 9.07 4.70
N SER A 59 -12.07 10.09 5.54
CA SER A 59 -11.76 11.46 5.11
C SER A 59 -10.40 11.51 4.40
N THR A 60 -9.37 10.94 5.02
CA THR A 60 -8.03 10.90 4.42
C THR A 60 -7.98 10.05 3.14
N LEU A 61 -8.74 8.96 3.08
CA LEU A 61 -8.87 8.12 1.90
C LEU A 61 -9.52 8.87 0.74
N ALA A 62 -10.56 9.68 1.00
CA ALA A 62 -11.18 10.53 -0.01
C ALA A 62 -10.18 11.55 -0.58
N ASP A 63 -9.39 12.20 0.27
CA ASP A 63 -8.31 13.11 -0.15
C ASP A 63 -7.24 12.39 -0.97
N ALA A 64 -6.87 11.17 -0.55
CA ALA A 64 -5.90 10.34 -1.26
C ALA A 64 -6.39 9.93 -2.66
N VAL A 65 -7.66 9.58 -2.80
CA VAL A 65 -8.29 9.27 -4.09
C VAL A 65 -8.37 10.52 -4.97
N ALA A 66 -8.70 11.69 -4.41
CA ALA A 66 -8.69 12.95 -5.14
C ALA A 66 -7.28 13.29 -5.63
N TYR A 67 -6.26 13.13 -4.78
CA TYR A 67 -4.87 13.28 -5.16
C TYR A 67 -4.48 12.35 -6.31
N ALA A 68 -4.79 11.05 -6.23
CA ALA A 68 -4.44 10.06 -7.24
C ALA A 68 -5.11 10.30 -8.61
N LYS A 69 -6.17 11.11 -8.67
CA LYS A 69 -6.80 11.57 -9.92
C LYS A 69 -6.12 12.80 -10.54
N SER A 70 -5.14 13.40 -9.86
CA SER A 70 -4.47 14.60 -10.36
C SER A 70 -3.69 14.27 -11.64
N PRO A 71 -3.75 15.12 -12.68
CA PRO A 71 -3.00 14.89 -13.91
C PRO A 71 -1.49 15.07 -13.68
N GLY A 72 -0.68 14.33 -14.44
CA GLY A 72 0.78 14.50 -14.46
C GLY A 72 1.52 13.94 -13.25
N LEU A 73 0.89 13.09 -12.44
CA LEU A 73 1.61 12.30 -11.46
C LEU A 73 2.60 11.37 -12.16
N GLY A 74 3.83 11.32 -11.64
CA GLY A 74 4.82 10.32 -12.05
C GLY A 74 4.46 8.94 -11.48
N GLN A 75 5.41 8.01 -11.49
CA GLN A 75 5.20 6.71 -10.85
C GLN A 75 5.07 6.87 -9.32
N ALA A 76 4.15 6.13 -8.69
CA ALA A 76 4.06 6.10 -7.24
C ALA A 76 5.32 5.48 -6.61
N GLU A 77 5.71 5.97 -5.44
CA GLU A 77 6.89 5.51 -4.70
C GLU A 77 6.74 4.03 -4.34
N SER A 78 5.57 3.62 -3.82
CA SER A 78 5.32 2.21 -3.49
C SER A 78 5.10 1.30 -4.70
N SER A 79 4.78 1.83 -5.89
CA SER A 79 4.66 1.04 -7.12
C SER A 79 5.97 0.36 -7.50
N ALA A 80 7.13 0.90 -7.11
CA ALA A 80 8.42 0.27 -7.42
C ALA A 80 8.57 -1.11 -6.79
N LEU A 81 8.11 -1.29 -5.55
CA LEU A 81 8.22 -2.58 -4.86
C LEU A 81 7.17 -3.58 -5.38
N TYR A 82 5.92 -3.15 -5.52
CA TYR A 82 4.82 -4.03 -5.89
C TYR A 82 4.72 -4.29 -7.41
N GLY A 83 5.23 -3.37 -8.23
CA GLY A 83 5.22 -3.47 -9.70
C GLY A 83 6.33 -4.36 -10.28
N LEU A 84 7.37 -4.65 -9.50
CA LEU A 84 8.42 -5.60 -9.89
C LEU A 84 8.02 -7.06 -9.64
N ALA A 85 7.07 -7.31 -8.74
CA ALA A 85 6.62 -8.66 -8.43
C ALA A 85 5.68 -9.21 -9.53
N GLY A 86 5.89 -10.47 -9.93
CA GLY A 86 4.99 -11.17 -10.85
C GLY A 86 5.60 -11.63 -12.17
N SER A 87 6.85 -11.24 -12.50
CA SER A 87 7.66 -11.82 -13.58
C SER A 87 8.88 -12.57 -13.03
N VAL A 88 9.48 -13.47 -13.80
CA VAL A 88 10.66 -14.24 -13.34
C VAL A 88 11.83 -13.30 -13.02
N GLU A 89 12.10 -12.35 -13.91
CA GLU A 89 13.18 -11.37 -13.74
C GLU A 89 12.90 -10.42 -12.58
N GLY A 90 11.66 -9.92 -12.47
CA GLY A 90 11.28 -9.02 -11.39
C GLY A 90 11.30 -9.70 -10.01
N ASN A 91 10.90 -10.97 -9.94
CA ASN A 91 10.98 -11.75 -8.71
C ASN A 91 12.42 -11.93 -8.20
N LYS A 92 13.42 -12.06 -9.09
CA LYS A 92 14.84 -12.11 -8.70
C LYS A 92 15.30 -10.80 -8.07
N VAL A 93 14.90 -9.67 -8.64
CA VAL A 93 15.21 -8.34 -8.09
C VAL A 93 14.58 -8.17 -6.71
N VAL A 94 13.32 -8.61 -6.54
CA VAL A 94 12.63 -8.59 -5.24
C VAL A 94 13.35 -9.49 -4.23
N GLU A 95 13.80 -10.68 -4.63
CA GLU A 95 14.57 -11.59 -3.78
C GLU A 95 15.86 -10.93 -3.28
N GLU A 96 16.67 -10.35 -4.18
CA GLU A 96 17.91 -9.66 -3.81
C GLU A 96 17.65 -8.49 -2.85
N LEU A 97 16.59 -7.72 -3.09
CA LEU A 97 16.19 -6.63 -2.19
C LEU A 97 15.79 -7.14 -0.80
N LEU A 98 15.02 -8.23 -0.73
CA LEU A 98 14.57 -8.80 0.54
C LEU A 98 15.72 -9.43 1.33
N VAL A 99 16.65 -10.13 0.66
CA VAL A 99 17.87 -10.65 1.28
C VAL A 99 18.69 -9.50 1.85
N GLY A 100 18.94 -8.45 1.05
CA GLY A 100 19.67 -7.27 1.52
C GLY A 100 18.98 -6.56 2.70
N ALA A 101 17.64 -6.50 2.72
CA ALA A 101 16.88 -5.95 3.84
C ALA A 101 17.01 -6.80 5.11
N LEU A 102 16.97 -8.13 4.98
CA LEU A 102 17.22 -9.05 6.10
C LEU A 102 18.65 -8.90 6.61
N ASP A 103 19.64 -8.88 5.71
CA ASP A 103 21.04 -8.64 6.07
C ASP A 103 21.22 -7.31 6.79
N ALA A 104 20.49 -6.25 6.41
CA ALA A 104 20.53 -4.97 7.11
C ALA A 104 19.83 -5.03 8.48
N PHE A 105 18.73 -5.77 8.62
CA PHE A 105 18.04 -5.95 9.92
C PHE A 105 18.87 -6.76 10.92
N TYR A 106 19.61 -7.75 10.44
CA TYR A 106 20.44 -8.63 11.26
C TYR A 106 21.93 -8.22 11.29
N GLY A 107 22.33 -7.30 10.41
CA GLY A 107 23.63 -6.67 10.40
C GLY A 107 23.79 -5.85 11.67
N LEU A 108 24.62 -6.35 12.58
CA LEU A 108 24.97 -5.65 13.80
C LEU A 108 25.41 -4.23 13.46
N ALA A 109 24.77 -3.25 14.12
CA ALA A 109 25.34 -1.93 14.30
C ALA A 109 26.78 -2.11 14.81
N HIS A 110 27.75 -1.93 13.92
CA HIS A 110 29.16 -1.79 14.24
C HIS A 110 29.50 -0.30 14.17
#